data_AF-A0A3M0YQ21-F1
#
_entry.id   AF-A0A3M0YQ21-F1
#
_cell.length_a   1.000
_cell.length_b   1.000
_cell.length_c   1.000
_cell.angle_alpha   90.00
_cell.angle_beta   90.00
_cell.angle_gamma   90.00
#
_symmetry.space_group_name_H-M   'P 1'
#
loop_
_entity.id
_entity.type
_entity.pdbx_description
1 polymer ?
#
loop_
_entity_poly.entity_id
_entity_poly.type
_entity_poly.pdbx_seq_one_letter_code
_entity_poly.pdbx_strand_id
1 'polypeptide(L)' 'MKSLSHSKLARYLPFLTWLPRVNRRTLRDDIIAGLTGTIISLPQGVAFAIIAGMPPIYGLYSAMVMPIITA' A
#
# COMPACT_ATOMS: atom_id res chain seq x y z
N MET A 1 2.36 22.30 24.16
CA MET A 1 2.13 21.36 25.28
C MET A 1 0.66 20.92 25.29
N LYS A 2 0.30 19.88 24.51
CA LYS A 2 -0.97 19.12 24.61
C LYS A 2 -0.59 17.64 24.37
N SER A 3 0.07 17.03 25.35
CA SER A 3 -0.55 16.23 26.41
C SER A 3 -1.22 14.94 25.88
N LEU A 4 -0.39 13.90 25.71
CA LEU A 4 -0.43 12.68 26.53
C LEU A 4 -1.69 11.78 26.50
N SER A 5 -2.25 11.51 25.32
CA SER A 5 -3.21 10.39 25.13
C SER A 5 -3.01 9.55 23.85
N HIS A 6 -2.11 9.93 22.95
CA HIS A 6 -2.02 9.38 21.58
C HIS A 6 -1.19 8.08 21.43
N SER A 7 -0.51 7.61 22.48
CA SER A 7 0.57 6.61 22.36
C SER A 7 0.10 5.18 22.13
N LYS A 8 -1.13 4.80 22.50
CA LYS A 8 -1.63 3.43 22.27
C LYS A 8 -2.31 3.29 20.91
N LEU A 9 -3.13 4.26 20.51
CA LEU A 9 -3.89 4.17 19.26
C LEU A 9 -3.00 4.32 18.02
N ALA A 10 -2.03 5.24 18.06
CA ALA A 10 -1.03 5.38 16.99
C ALA A 10 -0.08 4.17 16.88
N ARG A 11 0.02 3.33 17.93
CA ARG A 11 0.78 2.08 17.90
C ARG A 11 0.07 0.98 17.12
N TYR A 12 -1.27 0.96 17.12
CA TYR A 12 -2.08 -0.01 16.38
C TYR A 12 -2.54 0.52 15.02
N LEU A 13 -2.70 1.84 14.88
CA LEU A 13 -3.16 2.52 13.66
C LEU A 13 -2.12 3.57 13.24
N PRO A 14 -1.00 3.16 12.61
CA PRO A 14 0.10 4.05 12.27
C PRO A 14 -0.27 5.13 11.24
N PHE A 15 -1.39 4.99 10.54
CA PHE A 15 -1.86 6.01 9.60
C PHE A 15 -2.26 7.33 10.26
N LEU A 16 -2.67 7.31 11.53
CA LEU A 16 -3.01 8.52 12.28
C LEU A 16 -1.82 9.47 12.45
N THR A 17 -0.59 8.96 12.36
CA THR A 17 0.64 9.77 12.46
C THR A 17 1.02 10.48 11.17
N TRP A 18 0.72 9.92 10.00
CA TRP A 18 1.09 10.51 8.71
C TRP A 18 -0.08 11.20 7.99
N LEU A 19 -1.32 10.78 8.23
CA LEU A 19 -2.52 11.35 7.61
C LEU A 19 -2.63 12.89 7.77
N PRO A 20 -2.33 13.50 8.94
CA PRO A 20 -2.38 14.96 9.10
C PRO A 20 -1.32 15.72 8.27
N ARG A 21 -0.31 15.03 7.73
CA ARG A 21 0.77 15.62 6.93
C ARG A 21 0.48 15.59 5.43
N VAL A 22 -0.61 14.95 5.01
CA VAL A 22 -1.03 14.86 3.61
C VAL A 22 -1.53 16.23 3.15
N ASN A 23 -0.98 16.71 2.04
CA ASN A 23 -1.39 17.95 1.39
C ASN A 23 -1.65 17.71 -0.11
N ARG A 24 -2.09 18.74 -0.84
CA ARG A 24 -2.43 18.61 -2.28
C ARG A 24 -1.25 18.19 -3.15
N ARG A 25 -0.01 18.53 -2.76
CA ARG A 25 1.20 18.12 -3.49
C ARG A 25 1.49 16.65 -3.24
N THR A 26 1.54 16.23 -1.98
CA THR A 26 1.78 14.81 -1.63
C THR A 26 0.71 13.90 -2.24
N LEU A 27 -0.56 14.33 -2.27
CA LEU A 27 -1.62 13.54 -2.91
C LEU A 27 -1.38 13.35 -4.42
N ARG A 28 -0.85 14.35 -5.13
CA ARG A 28 -0.49 14.20 -6.56
C ARG A 28 0.68 13.25 -6.74
N ASP A 29 1.69 13.40 -5.88
CA ASP A 29 2.89 12.56 -5.91
C ASP A 29 2.53 11.09 -5.59
N ASP A 30 1.65 10.86 -4.60
CA ASP A 30 1.15 9.54 -4.21
C ASP A 30 0.34 8.87 -5.33
N ILE A 31 -0.47 9.63 -6.08
CA ILE A 31 -1.22 9.09 -7.23
C ILE A 31 -0.26 8.63 -8.33
N ILE A 32 0.75 9.44 -8.66
CA ILE A 32 1.74 9.07 -9.69
C ILE A 32 2.57 7.87 -9.23
N ALA A 33 3.00 7.85 -7.97
CA ALA A 33 3.73 6.73 -7.39
C ALA A 33 2.89 5.45 -7.37
N GLY A 34 1.62 5.55 -6.98
CA GLY A 34 0.68 4.41 -6.95
C GLY A 34 0.39 3.83 -8.33
N LEU A 35 0.18 4.69 -9.34
CA LEU A 35 0.01 4.25 -10.73
C LEU A 35 1.27 3.55 -11.25
N THR A 36 2.43 4.15 -11.02
CA THR A 36 3.72 3.57 -11.44
C THR A 36 3.96 2.21 -10.77
N GLY A 37 3.71 2.12 -9.47
CA GLY A 37 3.83 0.87 -8.72
C GLY A 37 2.87 -0.22 -9.20
N THR A 38 1.63 0.13 -9.55
CA THR A 38 0.64 -0.82 -10.06
C THR A 38 1.02 -1.37 -11.43
N ILE A 39 1.58 -0.52 -12.31
CA ILE A 39 2.07 -0.96 -13.62
C ILE A 39 3.22 -1.96 -13.48
N ILE A 40 4.11 -1.76 -12.50
CA ILE A 40 5.25 -2.64 -12.24
C ILE A 40 4.82 -3.94 -11.54
N SER A 41 3.86 -3.86 -10.60
CA SER A 41 3.44 -5.03 -9.82
C SER A 41 2.67 -6.07 -10.64
N LEU A 42 2.01 -5.64 -11.72
CA LEU A 42 1.24 -6.54 -12.59
C LEU A 42 2.12 -7.63 -13.25
N PRO A 43 3.16 -7.31 -14.04
CA PRO A 43 4.03 -8.33 -14.62
C PRO A 43 4.81 -9.11 -13.55
N GLN A 44 5.20 -8.45 -12.44
CA GLN A 44 5.91 -9.10 -11.34
C GLN A 44 5.06 -10.19 -10.66
N GLY A 45 3.79 -9.89 -10.35
CA GLY A 45 2.86 -10.85 -9.75
C GLY A 45 2.57 -12.04 -10.67
N VAL A 46 2.40 -11.77 -11.97
CA VAL A 46 2.22 -12.82 -12.99
C VAL A 46 3.46 -13.72 -13.07
N ALA A 47 4.67 -13.16 -13.08
CA ALA A 47 5.91 -13.93 -13.10
C ALA A 47 6.03 -14.85 -11.87
N PHE A 48 5.69 -14.35 -10.67
CA PHE A 48 5.71 -15.18 -9.46
C PHE A 48 4.66 -16.30 -9.47
N ALA A 49 3.46 -16.03 -9.97
CA ALA A 49 2.44 -17.07 -10.12
C ALA A 49 2.91 -18.19 -11.05
N ILE A 50 3.55 -17.83 -12.18
CA ILE A 50 4.11 -18.79 -13.13
C ILE A 50 5.23 -19.62 -12.50
N ILE A 51 6.17 -19.00 -11.77
CA ILE A 51 7.26 -19.72 -11.09
C ILE A 51 6.73 -20.65 -9.99
N ALA A 52 5.64 -20.26 -9.31
CA ALA A 52 4.96 -21.08 -8.31
C ALA A 52 4.11 -22.21 -8.90
N GLY A 53 4.03 -22.35 -10.24
CA GLY A 53 3.20 -23.34 -10.92
C GLY A 53 1.70 -23.07 -10.81
N MET A 54 1.30 -21.85 -10.44
CA MET A 54 -0.09 -21.44 -10.34
C MET A 54 -0.57 -20.72 -11.62
N PRO A 55 -1.88 -20.71 -11.89
CA PRO A 55 -2.45 -19.86 -12.93
C PRO A 55 -2.09 -18.37 -12.73
N PRO A 56 -1.71 -17.63 -13.79
CA PRO A 56 -1.32 -16.22 -13.71
C PRO A 56 -2.30 -15.29 -12.98
N ILE A 57 -3.59 -15.62 -13.01
CA ILE A 57 -4.66 -14.85 -12.35
C ILE A 57 -4.47 -14.76 -10.82
N TYR A 58 -3.82 -15.74 -10.20
CA TYR A 58 -3.49 -15.69 -8.77
C TYR A 58 -2.45 -14.60 -8.46
N GLY A 59 -1.59 -14.24 -9.42
CA GLY A 59 -0.69 -13.09 -9.33
C GLY A 59 -1.44 -11.76 -9.28
N LEU A 60 -2.54 -11.65 -10.03
CA LEU A 60 -3.43 -10.48 -10.00
C LEU A 60 -4.18 -10.37 -8.66
N TYR A 61 -4.75 -11.46 -8.17
CA TYR A 61 -5.46 -11.45 -6.88
C TYR A 61 -4.54 -11.09 -5.72
N SER A 62 -3.34 -11.66 -5.69
CA SER A 62 -2.35 -11.33 -4.66
C SER A 62 -1.87 -9.88 -4.76
N ALA A 63 -1.63 -9.36 -5.98
CA ALA A 63 -1.26 -7.96 -6.20
C ALA A 63 -2.35 -6.96 -5.76
N MET A 64 -3.64 -7.33 -5.78
CA MET A 64 -4.73 -6.47 -5.32
C MET A 64 -4.97 -6.56 -3.80
N VAL A 65 -4.94 -7.76 -3.24
CA VAL A 65 -5.30 -8.00 -1.83
C VAL A 65 -4.19 -7.58 -0.87
N MET A 66 -2.93 -7.82 -1.21
CA MET A 66 -1.79 -7.46 -0.34
C MET A 66 -1.78 -5.97 0.04
N PRO A 67 -1.81 -5.02 -0.91
CA PRO A 67 -1.75 -3.60 -0.60
C PRO A 67 -2.91 -3.13 0.28
N ILE A 68 -4.11 -3.69 0.10
CA ILE A 68 -5.29 -3.33 0.90
C ILE A 68 -5.11 -3.73 2.37
N ILE A 69 -4.48 -4.87 2.63
CA ILE A 69 -4.27 -5.37 4.00
C ILE A 69 -3.11 -4.63 4.69
N THR A 70 -2.09 -4.20 3.93
CA THR A 70 -0.89 -3.58 4.49
C THR A 70 -0.90 -2.05 4.58
N ALA A 71 -1.78 -1.38 3.82
CA ALA A 71 -1.91 0.08 3.84
C ALA A 71 -2.49 0.57 5.18
#